data_AF-A0A3E0R1Q0-F1
#
_entry.id   AF-A0A3E0R1Q0-F1
#
_cell.length_a   1.000
_cell.length_b   1.000
_cell.length_c   1.000
_cell.angle_alpha   90.00
_cell.angle_beta   90.00
_cell.angle_gamma   90.00
#
_symmetry.space_group_name_H-M   'P 1'
#
loop_
_entity.id
_entity.type
_entity.pdbx_description
1 polymer ?
#
loop_
_entity_poly.entity_id
_entity_poly.type
_entity_poly.pdbx_seq_one_letter_code
_entity_poly.pdbx_strand_id
1 'polypeptide(L)'
;MSDNKENAPKGENKGEGREGNNRNRNRNRNRNRNRNRKPKEEGSEASGSKEDAPKNDSEGNSEGKGRNRNRNRNRNRNKQKAPAKDVKATPVSEQETQQLQEQADLFNAPVERSASQDIQLPVFEKPTIGITCGDLNGIGLEVIMKTLENKEILDLCTPVVFASSKVASYHRNALEMKDFNFYLCDSLEDIKDKKANLVTTWDDNVELSLGTPTDVSGSYALKSIDAAIEAAKSGKIDAIVTAPINKHNIAAQVEGFAGHTGYLAEAFNDEVLMILASDVLKVATVTGHVPVSKIADTLKEENITASIELLAKSLKRDFGCVKPSIAVLGLNPHAGEFGAIGSEEADIIKPAIEKADVKGAIVRGPFPADGFFGQGYDQKFDAVLGMYHDQVLVPFKALAMGSGTNYTAGLTAVRTSPDHGTAMHIAGQNKANESSFRTSVFAAIDIVNSRKVYDEITANPLKKQKEKR
;
A
#
# COMPACT_ATOMS: atom_id res chain seq x y z
N MET A 1 0.88 -10.15 -44.03
CA MET A 1 -0.12 -10.45 -45.08
C MET A 1 -1.37 -9.65 -44.76
N SER A 2 -2.14 -9.22 -45.78
CA SER A 2 -3.50 -8.63 -45.69
C SER A 2 -3.67 -7.54 -44.63
N ASP A 3 -3.35 -6.27 -44.91
CA ASP A 3 -4.10 -5.33 -45.79
C ASP A 3 -5.45 -4.89 -45.23
N ASN A 4 -5.53 -3.60 -44.88
CA ASN A 4 -6.52 -2.73 -45.52
C ASN A 4 -6.05 -1.26 -45.51
N LYS A 5 -6.44 -0.51 -46.55
CA LYS A 5 -6.15 0.92 -46.76
C LYS A 5 -7.45 1.64 -47.14
N GLU A 6 -7.33 2.94 -47.42
CA GLU A 6 -8.37 3.87 -47.91
C GLU A 6 -9.21 4.59 -46.82
N ASN A 7 -9.53 5.89 -46.95
CA ASN A 7 -8.93 6.93 -47.81
C ASN A 7 -9.09 8.33 -47.17
N ALA A 8 -8.38 9.34 -47.70
CA ALA A 8 -8.40 10.73 -47.22
C ALA A 8 -9.57 11.56 -47.84
N PRO A 9 -9.79 12.85 -47.46
CA PRO A 9 -8.89 13.94 -47.88
C PRO A 9 -8.62 15.03 -46.81
N LYS A 10 -7.71 15.97 -47.15
CA LYS A 10 -7.38 17.18 -46.37
C LYS A 10 -8.42 18.29 -46.55
N GLY A 11 -8.46 19.23 -45.60
CA GLY A 11 -8.99 20.58 -45.78
C GLY A 11 -8.23 21.57 -44.90
N GLU A 12 -7.56 22.55 -45.49
CA GLU A 12 -6.94 23.68 -44.78
C GLU A 12 -7.93 24.85 -44.71
N ASN A 13 -7.94 25.59 -43.60
CA ASN A 13 -8.27 27.02 -43.67
C ASN A 13 -7.64 27.82 -42.51
N LYS A 14 -7.37 29.10 -42.74
CA LYS A 14 -6.81 30.03 -41.74
C LYS A 14 -7.92 30.89 -41.12
N GLY A 15 -7.69 31.39 -39.91
CA GLY A 15 -8.57 32.37 -39.27
C GLY A 15 -8.00 32.89 -37.96
N GLU A 16 -7.40 34.08 -37.98
CA GLU A 16 -7.03 34.82 -36.77
C GLU A 16 -8.23 35.65 -36.27
N GLY A 17 -8.34 35.85 -34.96
CA GLY A 17 -9.35 36.72 -34.36
C GLY A 17 -9.17 36.86 -32.85
N ARG A 18 -8.97 38.10 -32.36
CA ARG A 18 -8.80 38.44 -30.94
C ARG A 18 -10.04 39.12 -30.37
N GLU A 19 -10.15 39.06 -29.04
CA GLU A 19 -10.94 39.92 -28.14
C GLU A 19 -12.49 39.84 -28.29
N GLY A 20 -13.30 40.05 -27.24
CA GLY A 20 -12.98 40.22 -25.81
C GLY A 20 -14.21 40.66 -24.98
N ASN A 21 -14.25 40.34 -23.68
CA ASN A 21 -15.29 40.72 -22.68
C ASN A 21 -16.76 40.30 -23.00
N ASN A 22 -17.51 39.67 -22.08
CA ASN A 22 -17.89 40.31 -20.81
C ASN A 22 -18.46 39.33 -19.75
N ARG A 23 -18.33 39.75 -18.48
CA ARG A 23 -19.15 39.50 -17.26
C ARG A 23 -20.51 38.79 -17.50
N ASN A 24 -21.02 37.89 -16.65
CA ASN A 24 -21.42 38.14 -15.25
C ASN A 24 -22.24 36.94 -14.68
N ARG A 25 -22.33 36.79 -13.34
CA ARG A 25 -23.29 35.92 -12.57
C ARG A 25 -23.09 34.39 -12.75
N ASN A 26 -23.47 33.50 -11.82
CA ASN A 26 -24.19 33.70 -10.54
C ASN A 26 -23.70 32.70 -9.46
N ARG A 27 -23.43 33.16 -8.22
CA ARG A 27 -23.25 32.30 -7.03
C ARG A 27 -24.45 32.45 -6.10
N ASN A 28 -25.17 31.36 -5.82
CA ASN A 28 -25.74 30.97 -4.51
C ASN A 28 -26.88 29.94 -4.69
N ARG A 29 -26.88 28.90 -3.85
CA ARG A 29 -28.06 28.08 -3.54
C ARG A 29 -28.29 28.13 -2.03
N ASN A 30 -29.47 28.59 -1.62
CA ASN A 30 -29.83 28.66 -0.20
C ASN A 30 -29.88 27.27 0.45
N ARG A 31 -29.33 27.16 1.66
CA ARG A 31 -29.79 26.18 2.67
C ARG A 31 -30.38 26.98 3.83
N ASN A 32 -31.68 26.83 4.04
CA ASN A 32 -32.44 27.59 5.05
C ASN A 32 -32.95 26.65 6.14
N ARG A 33 -32.35 26.71 7.34
CA ARG A 33 -32.88 26.18 8.61
C ARG A 33 -32.45 27.11 9.74
N ASN A 34 -33.39 27.54 10.58
CA ASN A 34 -33.16 28.62 11.55
C ASN A 34 -34.12 28.50 12.75
N ARG A 35 -33.58 28.46 13.97
CA ARG A 35 -34.29 28.50 15.29
C ARG A 35 -35.18 27.26 15.57
N ASN A 36 -35.47 26.83 16.81
CA ASN A 36 -35.23 27.32 18.18
C ASN A 36 -35.20 26.08 19.15
N ARG A 37 -34.85 26.08 20.45
CA ARG A 37 -34.40 27.08 21.46
C ARG A 37 -33.61 26.34 22.60
N LYS A 38 -33.31 27.04 23.70
CA LYS A 38 -32.84 26.59 25.06
C LYS A 38 -33.43 27.57 26.10
N PRO A 39 -33.21 27.52 27.46
CA PRO A 39 -32.50 26.56 28.35
C PRO A 39 -33.51 25.73 29.21
N LYS A 40 -33.40 25.30 30.49
CA LYS A 40 -32.45 25.34 31.66
C LYS A 40 -32.59 23.96 32.43
N GLU A 41 -31.66 23.45 33.25
CA GLU A 41 -31.41 23.65 34.72
C GLU A 41 -32.66 23.53 35.64
N GLU A 42 -32.64 22.90 36.84
CA GLU A 42 -31.58 22.14 37.57
C GLU A 42 -32.19 21.27 38.73
N GLY A 43 -31.40 20.31 39.27
CA GLY A 43 -31.67 19.55 40.52
C GLY A 43 -32.72 18.41 40.46
N SER A 44 -32.76 17.44 41.39
CA SER A 44 -31.79 17.01 42.41
C SER A 44 -32.12 15.59 42.95
N GLU A 45 -31.08 14.78 43.22
CA GLU A 45 -30.92 13.58 44.08
C GLU A 45 -32.10 12.68 44.58
N ALA A 46 -31.73 11.40 44.80
CA ALA A 46 -32.28 10.44 45.79
C ALA A 46 -33.70 9.83 45.58
N SER A 47 -34.03 8.65 46.12
CA SER A 47 -33.24 7.44 46.47
C SER A 47 -34.15 6.25 46.82
N GLY A 48 -33.95 5.08 46.20
CA GLY A 48 -34.64 3.82 46.58
C GLY A 48 -36.16 3.79 46.35
N SER A 49 -36.88 2.73 46.72
CA SER A 49 -36.49 1.33 46.96
C SER A 49 -37.75 0.44 47.08
N LYS A 50 -37.64 -0.84 46.68
CA LYS A 50 -38.63 -1.93 46.93
C LYS A 50 -39.98 -1.81 46.18
N GLU A 51 -40.54 -2.89 45.61
CA GLU A 51 -41.24 -4.03 46.24
C GLU A 51 -42.39 -3.50 47.13
N ASP A 52 -43.67 -3.83 46.94
CA ASP A 52 -44.23 -5.12 46.52
C ASP A 52 -45.51 -5.02 45.64
N ALA A 53 -45.93 -6.17 45.10
CA ALA A 53 -47.28 -6.36 44.56
C ALA A 53 -48.26 -6.80 45.67
N PRO A 54 -49.57 -6.61 45.47
CA PRO A 54 -50.41 -7.81 45.45
C PRO A 54 -51.45 -7.82 44.32
N LYS A 55 -51.93 -9.03 44.03
CA LYS A 55 -53.13 -9.28 43.21
C LYS A 55 -54.38 -9.10 44.08
N ASN A 56 -55.51 -8.65 43.52
CA ASN A 56 -56.57 -9.61 43.15
C ASN A 56 -57.76 -8.95 42.45
N ASP A 57 -58.51 -9.84 41.80
CA ASP A 57 -59.80 -9.70 41.16
C ASP A 57 -60.87 -8.98 42.00
N SER A 58 -61.78 -8.23 41.35
CA SER A 58 -63.20 -8.64 41.30
C SER A 58 -64.05 -7.73 40.38
N GLU A 59 -65.29 -8.19 40.14
CA GLU A 59 -66.27 -7.70 39.17
C GLU A 59 -66.89 -6.33 39.52
N GLY A 60 -67.46 -5.62 38.54
CA GLY A 60 -68.12 -4.33 38.78
C GLY A 60 -68.82 -3.71 37.55
N ASN A 61 -70.00 -4.22 37.20
CA ASN A 61 -70.77 -3.75 36.04
C ASN A 61 -71.65 -2.51 36.35
N SER A 62 -71.52 -1.42 35.59
CA SER A 62 -72.58 -0.38 35.52
C SER A 62 -72.56 0.43 34.21
N GLU A 63 -73.73 0.95 33.82
CA GLU A 63 -74.02 1.48 32.48
C GLU A 63 -73.56 2.95 32.25
N GLY A 64 -73.28 3.32 30.98
CA GLY A 64 -73.01 4.72 30.60
C GLY A 64 -73.25 5.02 29.11
N LYS A 65 -74.38 5.64 28.75
CA LYS A 65 -74.78 5.92 27.35
C LYS A 65 -74.01 7.11 26.76
N GLY A 66 -73.22 6.91 25.69
CA GLY A 66 -72.22 7.90 25.23
C GLY A 66 -72.06 8.14 23.70
N ARG A 67 -73.16 8.18 22.93
CA ARG A 67 -73.31 8.74 21.55
C ARG A 67 -72.10 8.71 20.56
N ASN A 68 -72.30 7.93 19.49
CA ASN A 68 -72.12 8.32 18.08
C ASN A 68 -70.70 8.65 17.53
N ARG A 69 -70.12 7.73 16.74
CA ARG A 69 -69.05 8.01 15.76
C ARG A 69 -69.31 7.28 14.43
N ASN A 70 -68.99 7.94 13.33
CA ASN A 70 -69.24 7.47 11.96
C ASN A 70 -68.60 6.09 11.66
N ARG A 71 -69.44 5.08 11.39
CA ARG A 71 -69.01 3.83 10.74
C ARG A 71 -68.88 4.03 9.23
N ASN A 72 -67.78 4.65 8.79
CA ASN A 72 -67.48 4.72 7.36
C ASN A 72 -67.22 3.30 6.82
N ARG A 73 -68.07 2.83 5.89
CA ARG A 73 -68.10 1.44 5.43
C ARG A 73 -66.98 1.15 4.42
N ASN A 74 -65.75 0.96 4.88
CA ASN A 74 -64.70 0.43 4.02
C ASN A 74 -64.91 -1.08 3.77
N ARG A 75 -65.82 -1.39 2.83
CA ARG A 75 -66.03 -2.74 2.30
C ARG A 75 -64.85 -3.13 1.40
N ASN A 76 -63.75 -3.56 1.99
CA ASN A 76 -62.78 -4.38 1.28
C ASN A 76 -62.83 -5.83 1.77
N ARG A 77 -62.76 -6.78 0.84
CA ARG A 77 -63.20 -8.17 1.06
C ARG A 77 -62.19 -8.98 1.87
N ASN A 78 -62.69 -10.05 2.50
CA ASN A 78 -61.86 -11.18 2.95
C ASN A 78 -60.98 -11.67 1.79
N LYS A 79 -59.70 -11.27 1.78
CA LYS A 79 -58.65 -12.25 1.50
C LYS A 79 -58.41 -12.96 2.83
N GLN A 80 -58.88 -14.20 2.95
CA GLN A 80 -58.35 -15.09 3.97
C GLN A 80 -56.82 -15.11 3.78
N LYS A 81 -56.05 -14.91 4.86
CA LYS A 81 -54.63 -15.29 4.81
C LYS A 81 -54.63 -16.78 4.48
N ALA A 82 -53.98 -17.16 3.37
CA ALA A 82 -53.69 -18.56 3.13
C ALA A 82 -52.92 -19.10 4.36
N PRO A 83 -53.16 -20.37 4.78
CA PRO A 83 -52.36 -20.97 5.84
C PRO A 83 -50.88 -20.86 5.46
N ALA A 84 -50.03 -20.54 6.43
CA ALA A 84 -48.60 -20.55 6.21
C ALA A 84 -48.20 -21.94 5.71
N LYS A 85 -47.54 -22.00 4.56
CA LYS A 85 -46.95 -23.26 4.09
C LYS A 85 -45.63 -23.45 4.81
N ASP A 86 -45.49 -24.55 5.53
CA ASP A 86 -44.21 -24.98 6.09
C ASP A 86 -43.30 -25.44 4.94
N VAL A 87 -42.58 -24.48 4.36
CA VAL A 87 -41.56 -24.74 3.33
C VAL A 87 -40.31 -25.26 4.05
N LYS A 88 -40.16 -26.59 4.06
CA LYS A 88 -38.91 -27.21 4.48
C LYS A 88 -37.82 -26.89 3.46
N ALA A 89 -36.64 -26.50 3.93
CA ALA A 89 -35.47 -26.34 3.07
C ALA A 89 -35.04 -27.71 2.50
N THR A 90 -34.59 -27.71 1.25
CA THR A 90 -33.85 -28.84 0.67
C THR A 90 -32.49 -28.95 1.37
N PRO A 91 -31.95 -30.17 1.62
CA PRO A 91 -30.57 -30.32 2.07
C PRO A 91 -29.59 -29.70 1.07
N VAL A 92 -28.52 -29.11 1.62
CA VAL A 92 -27.32 -28.68 0.88
C VAL A 92 -26.61 -29.94 0.36
N SER A 93 -25.95 -29.87 -0.81
CA SER A 93 -25.21 -31.02 -1.36
C SER A 93 -23.96 -31.34 -0.55
N GLU A 94 -23.40 -32.53 -0.72
CA GLU A 94 -22.16 -32.94 -0.04
C GLU A 94 -20.97 -32.05 -0.44
N GLN A 95 -20.92 -31.60 -1.70
CA GLN A 95 -19.87 -30.71 -2.23
C GLN A 95 -19.96 -29.31 -1.61
N GLU A 96 -21.13 -28.68 -1.64
CA GLU A 96 -21.37 -27.38 -0.97
C GLU A 96 -21.12 -27.49 0.55
N THR A 97 -21.48 -28.62 1.17
CA THR A 97 -21.25 -28.86 2.61
C THR A 97 -19.75 -28.93 2.93
N GLN A 98 -18.95 -29.59 2.08
CA GLN A 98 -17.49 -29.59 2.23
C GLN A 98 -16.91 -28.18 2.03
N GLN A 99 -17.35 -27.45 0.99
CA GLN A 99 -16.86 -26.10 0.71
C GLN A 99 -17.20 -25.10 1.83
N LEU A 100 -18.39 -25.21 2.44
CA LEU A 100 -18.77 -24.43 3.62
C LEU A 100 -17.92 -24.77 4.84
N GLN A 101 -17.53 -26.03 5.02
CA GLN A 101 -16.60 -26.45 6.08
C GLN A 101 -15.19 -25.89 5.83
N GLU A 102 -14.66 -26.00 4.60
CA GLU A 102 -13.37 -25.40 4.22
C GLU A 102 -13.36 -23.88 4.45
N GLN A 103 -14.43 -23.18 4.09
CA GLN A 103 -14.59 -21.74 4.35
C GLN A 103 -14.66 -21.42 5.85
N ALA A 104 -15.38 -22.24 6.64
CA ALA A 104 -15.45 -22.09 8.08
C ALA A 104 -14.07 -22.30 8.74
N ASP A 105 -13.31 -23.32 8.33
CA ASP A 105 -11.98 -23.60 8.86
C ASP A 105 -10.97 -22.51 8.47
N LEU A 106 -11.05 -21.98 7.24
CA LEU A 106 -10.23 -20.88 6.75
C LEU A 106 -10.32 -19.63 7.65
N PHE A 107 -11.53 -19.27 8.08
CA PHE A 107 -11.78 -18.10 8.96
C PHE A 107 -11.60 -18.38 10.46
N ASN A 108 -11.96 -19.58 10.94
CA ASN A 108 -11.98 -19.89 12.38
C ASN A 108 -10.66 -20.48 12.92
N ALA A 109 -9.88 -21.20 12.12
CA ALA A 109 -8.65 -21.83 12.61
C ALA A 109 -7.64 -20.74 13.05
N PRO A 110 -6.94 -20.89 14.18
CA PRO A 110 -6.11 -19.83 14.74
C PRO A 110 -4.98 -19.43 13.77
N VAL A 111 -4.81 -18.12 13.60
CA VAL A 111 -3.61 -17.47 13.06
C VAL A 111 -3.31 -16.32 14.01
N GLU A 112 -2.08 -16.29 14.49
CA GLU A 112 -1.52 -15.18 15.25
C GLU A 112 -0.34 -14.64 14.43
N ARG A 113 -0.20 -13.32 14.34
CA ARG A 113 0.99 -12.69 13.76
C ARG A 113 2.24 -13.21 14.46
N SER A 114 3.36 -13.29 13.74
CA SER A 114 4.66 -13.55 14.37
C SER A 114 4.93 -12.47 15.41
N ALA A 115 4.89 -12.84 16.71
CA ALA A 115 5.27 -11.93 17.77
C ALA A 115 6.70 -11.43 17.52
N SER A 116 6.88 -10.11 17.45
CA SER A 116 8.19 -9.47 17.38
C SER A 116 9.03 -10.00 18.54
N GLN A 117 10.09 -10.76 18.23
CA GLN A 117 11.00 -11.20 19.26
C GLN A 117 11.90 -10.03 19.65
N ASP A 118 11.96 -9.73 20.95
CA ASP A 118 13.01 -8.90 21.55
C ASP A 118 14.34 -9.67 21.50
N ILE A 119 14.83 -9.95 20.28
CA ILE A 119 16.18 -10.42 20.04
C ILE A 119 17.09 -9.32 20.56
N GLN A 120 18.00 -9.66 21.47
CA GLN A 120 19.01 -8.73 21.96
C GLN A 120 19.95 -8.39 20.80
N LEU A 121 19.62 -7.32 20.09
CA LEU A 121 20.24 -6.94 18.83
C LEU A 121 21.76 -6.82 19.01
N PRO A 122 22.58 -7.38 18.09
CA PRO A 122 24.02 -7.13 18.11
C PRO A 122 24.30 -5.64 17.94
N VAL A 123 25.48 -5.19 18.35
CA VAL A 123 25.90 -3.79 18.13
C VAL A 123 26.14 -3.60 16.64
N PHE A 124 25.10 -3.15 15.92
CA PHE A 124 25.14 -3.01 14.48
C PHE A 124 26.17 -1.97 14.03
N GLU A 125 26.98 -2.34 13.05
CA GLU A 125 27.73 -1.36 12.27
C GLU A 125 26.75 -0.45 11.53
N LYS A 126 26.90 0.85 11.78
CA LYS A 126 26.04 1.92 11.28
C LYS A 126 25.95 1.90 9.75
N PRO A 127 24.80 1.56 9.14
CA PRO A 127 24.73 1.27 7.71
C PRO A 127 24.91 2.53 6.86
N THR A 128 25.56 2.35 5.71
CA THR A 128 25.74 3.39 4.69
C THR A 128 24.60 3.31 3.69
N ILE A 129 23.80 4.38 3.61
CA ILE A 129 22.54 4.40 2.86
C ILE A 129 22.71 5.29 1.64
N GLY A 130 22.76 4.67 0.45
CA GLY A 130 22.77 5.37 -0.81
C GLY A 130 21.39 5.95 -1.13
N ILE A 131 21.36 7.21 -1.58
CA ILE A 131 20.12 7.95 -1.86
C ILE A 131 20.18 8.46 -3.29
N THR A 132 19.19 8.10 -4.11
CA THR A 132 19.04 8.69 -5.45
C THR A 132 18.26 10.00 -5.37
N CYS A 133 18.60 11.00 -6.18
CA CYS A 133 18.02 12.35 -6.10
C CYS A 133 16.57 12.43 -6.65
N GLY A 134 16.15 11.45 -7.44
CA GLY A 134 14.87 11.47 -8.16
C GLY A 134 14.88 12.43 -9.36
N ASP A 135 13.70 12.72 -9.89
CA ASP A 135 13.50 13.68 -10.99
C ASP A 135 13.96 15.08 -10.58
N LEU A 136 14.86 15.68 -11.36
CA LEU A 136 15.51 16.95 -11.00
C LEU A 136 14.54 18.14 -10.89
N ASN A 137 13.35 18.05 -11.50
CA ASN A 137 12.31 19.08 -11.42
C ASN A 137 11.20 18.74 -10.42
N GLY A 138 11.24 17.57 -9.77
CA GLY A 138 10.29 17.13 -8.74
C GLY A 138 10.70 17.47 -7.30
N ILE A 139 9.95 16.96 -6.32
CA ILE A 139 10.23 17.15 -4.88
C ILE A 139 11.37 16.30 -4.31
N GLY A 140 12.10 15.55 -5.14
CA GLY A 140 13.06 14.53 -4.66
C GLY A 140 14.12 15.10 -3.71
N LEU A 141 14.83 16.13 -4.16
CA LEU A 141 15.82 16.83 -3.33
C LEU A 141 15.20 17.58 -2.14
N GLU A 142 13.95 18.06 -2.24
CA GLU A 142 13.25 18.72 -1.13
C GLU A 142 13.03 17.75 0.05
N VAL A 143 12.52 16.54 -0.21
CA VAL A 143 12.29 15.55 0.88
C VAL A 143 13.60 14.97 1.40
N ILE A 144 14.64 14.86 0.58
CA ILE A 144 15.99 14.47 1.02
C ILE A 144 16.56 15.51 1.99
N MET A 145 16.56 16.80 1.62
CA MET A 145 17.10 17.87 2.48
C MET A 145 16.33 17.95 3.81
N LYS A 146 14.99 17.97 3.78
CA LYS A 146 14.14 17.97 4.99
C LYS A 146 14.37 16.77 5.90
N THR A 147 14.62 15.60 5.33
CA THR A 147 14.95 14.40 6.12
C THR A 147 16.31 14.55 6.79
N LEU A 148 17.34 14.94 6.02
CA LEU A 148 18.72 15.01 6.49
C LEU A 148 19.05 16.27 7.31
N GLU A 149 18.13 17.23 7.40
CA GLU A 149 18.19 18.37 8.31
C GLU A 149 18.05 17.94 9.77
N ASN A 150 17.31 16.85 10.06
CA ASN A 150 17.38 16.22 11.37
C ASN A 150 18.67 15.40 11.51
N LYS A 151 19.57 15.90 12.36
CA LYS A 151 20.89 15.32 12.63
C LYS A 151 20.82 13.97 13.35
N GLU A 152 19.71 13.63 14.02
CA GLU A 152 19.50 12.32 14.66
C GLU A 152 19.57 11.17 13.64
N ILE A 153 19.17 11.41 12.38
CA ILE A 153 19.30 10.41 11.31
C ILE A 153 20.78 10.11 10.99
N LEU A 154 21.67 11.08 11.21
CA LEU A 154 23.13 10.92 11.08
C LEU A 154 23.75 10.14 12.24
N ASP A 155 22.99 9.85 13.31
CA ASP A 155 23.34 8.88 14.33
C ASP A 155 22.93 7.45 13.93
N LEU A 156 21.81 7.30 13.23
CA LEU A 156 21.25 6.01 12.81
C LEU A 156 21.89 5.44 11.53
N CYS A 157 22.25 6.29 10.55
CA CYS A 157 22.88 5.85 9.31
C CYS A 157 23.88 6.86 8.73
N THR A 158 24.68 6.42 7.75
CA THR A 158 25.60 7.27 6.98
C THR A 158 24.99 7.52 5.60
N PRO A 159 24.20 8.60 5.42
CA PRO A 159 23.55 8.87 4.14
C PRO A 159 24.53 9.41 3.09
N VAL A 160 24.38 8.93 1.86
CA VAL A 160 25.19 9.30 0.70
C VAL A 160 24.26 9.59 -0.48
N VAL A 161 24.11 10.86 -0.86
CA VAL A 161 23.25 11.28 -1.97
C VAL A 161 24.04 11.29 -3.27
N PHE A 162 23.57 10.55 -4.28
CA PHE A 162 24.13 10.55 -5.63
C PHE A 162 23.48 11.65 -6.46
N ALA A 163 24.15 12.79 -6.65
CA ALA A 163 23.61 13.95 -7.35
C ALA A 163 24.72 14.85 -7.89
N SER A 164 24.38 15.93 -8.59
CA SER A 164 25.29 17.05 -8.79
C SER A 164 25.14 18.08 -7.67
N SER A 165 26.27 18.54 -7.14
CA SER A 165 26.38 19.63 -6.15
C SER A 165 25.69 20.92 -6.61
N LYS A 166 25.67 21.18 -7.94
CA LYS A 166 25.01 22.32 -8.57
C LYS A 166 23.48 22.25 -8.45
N VAL A 167 22.91 21.08 -8.75
CA VAL A 167 21.45 20.83 -8.68
C VAL A 167 20.97 20.86 -7.23
N ALA A 168 21.74 20.26 -6.31
CA ALA A 168 21.47 20.35 -4.88
C ALA A 168 21.52 21.80 -4.36
N SER A 169 22.51 22.59 -4.80
CA SER A 169 22.61 24.02 -4.44
C SER A 169 21.43 24.83 -4.96
N TYR A 170 20.97 24.57 -6.19
CA TYR A 170 19.79 25.21 -6.78
C TYR A 170 18.53 24.91 -5.96
N HIS A 171 18.25 23.63 -5.65
CA HIS A 171 17.11 23.23 -4.83
C HIS A 171 17.17 23.86 -3.43
N ARG A 172 18.31 23.79 -2.73
CA ARG A 172 18.50 24.40 -1.41
C ARG A 172 18.18 25.90 -1.43
N ASN A 173 18.63 26.61 -2.47
CA ASN A 173 18.36 28.04 -2.64
C ASN A 173 16.88 28.33 -2.92
N ALA A 174 16.22 27.55 -3.78
CA ALA A 174 14.79 27.69 -4.10
C ALA A 174 13.88 27.40 -2.90
N LEU A 175 14.31 26.51 -2.00
CA LEU A 175 13.61 26.14 -0.77
C LEU A 175 13.94 27.05 0.43
N GLU A 176 14.85 28.02 0.24
CA GLU A 176 15.41 28.90 1.29
C GLU A 176 16.12 28.19 2.47
N MET A 177 16.52 26.92 2.32
CA MET A 177 17.15 26.10 3.37
C MET A 177 18.62 26.46 3.62
N LYS A 178 18.85 27.68 4.14
CA LYS A 178 20.19 28.30 4.27
C LYS A 178 21.10 27.56 5.25
N ASP A 179 20.55 26.97 6.31
CA ASP A 179 21.31 26.26 7.35
C ASP A 179 21.66 24.81 6.95
N PHE A 180 20.89 24.19 6.05
CA PHE A 180 21.18 22.86 5.53
C PHE A 180 22.31 22.89 4.48
N ASN A 181 23.32 22.03 4.64
CA ASN A 181 24.42 21.90 3.69
C ASN A 181 24.89 20.45 3.59
N PHE A 182 25.04 19.95 2.35
CA PHE A 182 25.70 18.67 2.09
C PHE A 182 27.21 18.79 2.30
N TYR A 183 27.83 17.71 2.80
CA TYR A 183 29.26 17.50 2.71
C TYR A 183 29.59 16.91 1.33
N LEU A 184 30.22 17.73 0.48
CA LEU A 184 30.54 17.34 -0.90
C LEU A 184 31.70 16.34 -0.92
N CYS A 185 31.54 15.31 -1.74
CA CYS A 185 32.48 14.20 -1.94
C CYS A 185 32.71 14.01 -3.44
N ASP A 186 33.96 13.79 -3.85
CA ASP A 186 34.29 13.47 -5.24
C ASP A 186 34.22 11.95 -5.48
N SER A 187 34.42 11.15 -4.42
CA SER A 187 34.37 9.69 -4.43
C SER A 187 33.59 9.12 -3.22
N LEU A 188 33.37 7.80 -3.20
CA LEU A 188 32.78 7.11 -2.06
C LEU A 188 33.77 6.95 -0.89
N GLU A 189 35.06 7.10 -1.15
CA GLU A 189 36.15 7.12 -0.17
C GLU A 189 36.17 8.43 0.64
N ASP A 190 35.61 9.51 0.09
CA ASP A 190 35.57 10.84 0.73
C ASP A 190 34.46 10.99 1.77
N ILE A 191 33.51 10.06 1.87
CA ILE A 191 32.36 10.19 2.79
C ILE A 191 32.78 10.31 4.25
N LYS A 192 31.93 10.93 5.07
CA LYS A 192 32.18 11.17 6.50
C LYS A 192 30.97 10.79 7.34
N ASP A 193 31.26 10.23 8.51
CA ASP A 193 30.26 10.05 9.56
C ASP A 193 29.78 11.41 10.09
N LYS A 194 28.57 11.44 10.66
CA LYS A 194 27.86 12.64 11.15
C LYS A 194 27.71 13.74 10.09
N LYS A 195 27.64 13.37 8.80
CA LYS A 195 27.38 14.27 7.65
C LYS A 195 26.28 13.72 6.75
N ALA A 196 25.52 14.65 6.16
CA ALA A 196 24.76 14.38 4.95
C ALA A 196 25.73 14.45 3.76
N ASN A 197 26.23 13.31 3.28
CA ASN A 197 27.20 13.28 2.20
C ASN A 197 26.50 13.42 0.84
N LEU A 198 27.15 14.07 -0.13
CA LEU A 198 26.75 14.10 -1.53
C LEU A 198 27.95 13.75 -2.41
N VAL A 199 27.86 12.63 -3.13
CA VAL A 199 28.88 12.18 -4.09
C VAL A 199 28.54 12.77 -5.46
N THR A 200 29.44 13.57 -6.01
CA THR A 200 29.26 14.27 -7.29
C THR A 200 29.14 13.26 -8.43
N THR A 201 27.91 13.05 -8.89
CA THR A 201 27.58 12.03 -9.91
C THR A 201 27.62 12.59 -11.35
N TRP A 202 27.57 13.91 -11.50
CA TRP A 202 27.83 14.61 -12.76
C TRP A 202 28.17 16.09 -12.54
N ASP A 203 29.01 16.64 -13.41
CA ASP A 203 29.37 18.06 -13.45
C ASP A 203 28.58 18.88 -14.49
N ASP A 204 27.71 18.24 -15.27
CA ASP A 204 26.94 18.92 -16.32
C ASP A 204 26.08 20.07 -15.75
N ASN A 205 26.08 21.22 -16.45
CA ASN A 205 25.20 22.34 -16.13
C ASN A 205 23.80 22.07 -16.68
N VAL A 206 22.96 21.37 -15.90
CA VAL A 206 21.57 21.06 -16.28
C VAL A 206 20.65 22.26 -16.04
N GLU A 207 19.83 22.61 -17.03
CA GLU A 207 18.75 23.60 -16.86
C GLU A 207 17.58 22.99 -16.06
N LEU A 208 17.14 23.73 -15.03
CA LEU A 208 16.10 23.27 -14.09
C LEU A 208 14.85 24.13 -14.22
N SER A 209 13.70 23.47 -14.18
CA SER A 209 12.37 24.08 -14.31
C SER A 209 11.43 23.38 -13.33
N LEU A 210 11.53 23.73 -12.05
CA LEU A 210 10.83 23.04 -10.97
C LEU A 210 9.31 22.99 -11.24
N GLY A 211 8.74 21.79 -11.09
CA GLY A 211 7.35 21.50 -11.40
C GLY A 211 7.01 21.32 -12.88
N THR A 212 7.98 21.45 -13.79
CA THR A 212 7.84 21.13 -15.21
C THR A 212 8.64 19.86 -15.54
N PRO A 213 8.00 18.74 -15.92
CA PRO A 213 8.72 17.54 -16.32
C PRO A 213 9.52 17.78 -17.63
N THR A 214 10.79 17.38 -17.67
CA THR A 214 11.58 17.32 -18.91
C THR A 214 12.26 15.95 -19.08
N ASP A 215 12.53 15.57 -20.33
CA ASP A 215 13.32 14.37 -20.65
C ASP A 215 14.71 14.43 -19.99
N VAL A 216 15.33 15.62 -19.96
CA VAL A 216 16.58 15.90 -19.24
C VAL A 216 16.43 15.68 -17.72
N SER A 217 15.34 16.11 -17.09
CA SER A 217 15.13 15.89 -15.65
C SER A 217 14.94 14.40 -15.30
N GLY A 218 14.52 13.59 -16.28
CA GLY A 218 14.48 12.14 -16.20
C GLY A 218 15.84 11.46 -16.44
N SER A 219 16.58 11.81 -17.50
CA SER A 219 17.83 11.13 -17.85
C SER A 219 18.95 11.33 -16.81
N TYR A 220 18.97 12.48 -16.12
CA TYR A 220 19.88 12.69 -15.00
C TYR A 220 19.41 12.02 -13.70
N ALA A 221 18.11 11.73 -13.55
CA ALA A 221 17.63 10.87 -12.47
C ALA A 221 18.10 9.41 -12.66
N LEU A 222 18.27 8.94 -13.90
CA LEU A 222 18.93 7.66 -14.17
C LEU A 222 20.41 7.68 -13.75
N LYS A 223 21.21 8.69 -14.13
CA LYS A 223 22.62 8.79 -13.68
C LYS A 223 22.77 8.62 -12.16
N SER A 224 21.84 9.16 -11.38
CA SER A 224 21.76 9.03 -9.92
C SER A 224 21.43 7.60 -9.45
N ILE A 225 20.55 6.89 -10.16
CA ILE A 225 20.22 5.49 -9.92
C ILE A 225 21.40 4.58 -10.29
N ASP A 226 22.04 4.82 -11.42
CA ASP A 226 23.19 4.03 -11.92
C ASP A 226 24.36 4.07 -10.93
N ALA A 227 24.70 5.25 -10.42
CA ALA A 227 25.74 5.41 -9.40
C ALA A 227 25.39 4.68 -8.09
N ALA A 228 24.12 4.66 -7.67
CA ALA A 228 23.67 3.90 -6.51
C ALA A 228 23.71 2.38 -6.77
N ILE A 229 23.40 1.93 -7.99
CA ILE A 229 23.51 0.51 -8.39
C ILE A 229 24.96 0.04 -8.30
N GLU A 230 25.90 0.77 -8.90
CA GLU A 230 27.31 0.39 -8.90
C GLU A 230 27.95 0.51 -7.50
N ALA A 231 27.53 1.48 -6.68
CA ALA A 231 27.90 1.57 -5.27
C ALA A 231 27.41 0.35 -4.46
N ALA A 232 26.19 -0.14 -4.71
CA ALA A 232 25.66 -1.33 -4.04
C ALA A 232 26.33 -2.62 -4.53
N LYS A 233 26.55 -2.79 -5.84
CA LYS A 233 27.29 -3.93 -6.42
C LYS A 233 28.73 -4.03 -5.91
N SER A 234 29.38 -2.89 -5.66
CA SER A 234 30.74 -2.82 -5.10
C SER A 234 30.78 -2.90 -3.56
N GLY A 235 29.64 -3.08 -2.89
CA GLY A 235 29.55 -3.20 -1.43
C GLY A 235 29.88 -1.91 -0.67
N LYS A 236 29.78 -0.74 -1.32
CA LYS A 236 30.07 0.58 -0.74
C LYS A 236 28.88 1.19 0.01
N ILE A 237 27.68 0.65 -0.20
CA ILE A 237 26.45 1.01 0.52
C ILE A 237 25.68 -0.27 0.88
N ASP A 238 25.02 -0.28 2.04
CA ASP A 238 24.18 -1.41 2.49
C ASP A 238 22.80 -1.42 1.81
N ALA A 239 22.28 -0.24 1.45
CA ALA A 239 20.94 -0.06 0.88
C ALA A 239 20.83 1.14 -0.06
N ILE A 240 19.81 1.10 -0.94
CA ILE A 240 19.40 2.18 -1.85
C ILE A 240 18.01 2.71 -1.43
N VAL A 241 17.90 3.99 -1.14
CA VAL A 241 16.62 4.71 -0.96
C VAL A 241 16.38 5.57 -2.19
N THR A 242 15.41 5.21 -3.03
CA THR A 242 15.17 5.94 -4.29
C THR A 242 14.17 7.08 -4.09
N ALA A 243 14.53 8.33 -4.37
CA ALA A 243 13.55 9.43 -4.41
C ALA A 243 12.68 9.36 -5.69
N PRO A 244 11.50 10.01 -5.74
CA PRO A 244 10.54 9.81 -6.84
C PRO A 244 11.03 10.26 -8.22
N ILE A 245 10.65 9.52 -9.27
CA ILE A 245 10.97 9.80 -10.68
C ILE A 245 9.71 9.93 -11.54
N ASN A 246 9.78 10.68 -12.65
CA ASN A 246 8.75 10.63 -13.68
C ASN A 246 9.10 9.56 -14.73
N LYS A 247 8.39 8.42 -14.68
CA LYS A 247 8.57 7.31 -15.64
C LYS A 247 8.42 7.75 -17.10
N HIS A 248 7.52 8.68 -17.40
CA HIS A 248 7.21 9.09 -18.78
C HIS A 248 8.40 9.80 -19.44
N ASN A 249 9.10 10.64 -18.70
CA ASN A 249 10.29 11.36 -19.18
C ASN A 249 11.44 10.39 -19.50
N ILE A 250 11.60 9.35 -18.67
CA ILE A 250 12.67 8.37 -18.78
C ILE A 250 12.41 7.37 -19.91
N ALA A 251 11.16 6.93 -20.09
CA ALA A 251 10.77 6.01 -21.15
C ALA A 251 10.94 6.58 -22.58
N ALA A 252 11.18 7.89 -22.73
CA ALA A 252 11.57 8.50 -24.00
C ALA A 252 13.08 8.36 -24.32
N GLN A 253 13.90 7.98 -23.34
CA GLN A 253 15.35 7.87 -23.43
C GLN A 253 15.85 6.43 -23.20
N VAL A 254 15.11 5.61 -22.43
CA VAL A 254 15.38 4.18 -22.22
C VAL A 254 14.13 3.38 -22.60
N GLU A 255 14.25 2.61 -23.68
CA GLU A 255 13.21 1.67 -24.12
C GLU A 255 12.92 0.62 -23.03
N GLY A 256 11.65 0.24 -22.86
CA GLY A 256 11.23 -0.74 -21.85
C GLY A 256 11.17 -0.23 -20.40
N PHE A 257 11.57 1.02 -20.10
CA PHE A 257 11.65 1.51 -18.71
C PHE A 257 10.31 1.53 -17.95
N ALA A 258 10.05 0.50 -17.15
CA ALA A 258 8.85 0.35 -16.33
C ALA A 258 8.89 1.12 -14.99
N GLY A 259 10.04 1.72 -14.64
CA GLY A 259 10.32 2.36 -13.34
C GLY A 259 11.30 1.59 -12.46
N HIS A 260 11.70 2.20 -11.33
CA HIS A 260 12.73 1.72 -10.40
C HIS A 260 12.80 0.20 -10.21
N THR A 261 11.69 -0.44 -9.83
CA THR A 261 11.64 -1.87 -9.50
C THR A 261 12.09 -2.76 -10.64
N GLY A 262 11.66 -2.48 -11.88
CA GLY A 262 12.09 -3.27 -13.05
C GLY A 262 13.54 -2.99 -13.44
N TYR A 263 13.95 -1.72 -13.42
CA TYR A 263 15.31 -1.30 -13.76
C TYR A 263 16.36 -1.87 -12.79
N LEU A 264 16.04 -1.90 -11.50
CA LEU A 264 16.88 -2.54 -10.48
C LEU A 264 16.91 -4.07 -10.63
N ALA A 265 15.75 -4.70 -10.87
CA ALA A 265 15.69 -6.15 -11.10
C ALA A 265 16.55 -6.60 -12.28
N GLU A 266 16.51 -5.84 -13.39
CA GLU A 266 17.38 -6.05 -14.55
C GLU A 266 18.85 -5.82 -14.22
N ALA A 267 19.18 -4.68 -13.58
CA ALA A 267 20.57 -4.32 -13.27
C ALA A 267 21.28 -5.22 -12.25
N PHE A 268 20.52 -5.96 -11.42
CA PHE A 268 21.04 -6.98 -10.50
C PHE A 268 20.78 -8.43 -10.96
N ASN A 269 19.98 -8.63 -12.01
CA ASN A 269 19.49 -9.95 -12.47
C ASN A 269 18.77 -10.73 -11.35
N ASP A 270 17.85 -10.07 -10.64
CA ASP A 270 17.05 -10.62 -9.55
C ASP A 270 15.56 -10.72 -9.92
N GLU A 271 14.89 -11.80 -9.50
CA GLU A 271 13.42 -11.84 -9.46
C GLU A 271 12.92 -11.04 -8.25
N VAL A 272 11.93 -10.16 -8.46
CA VAL A 272 11.48 -9.20 -7.44
C VAL A 272 9.97 -9.19 -7.23
N LEU A 273 9.56 -8.94 -5.98
CA LEU A 273 8.18 -8.72 -5.59
C LEU A 273 8.04 -7.33 -4.94
N MET A 274 7.01 -6.59 -5.34
CA MET A 274 6.69 -5.31 -4.69
C MET A 274 5.97 -5.56 -3.36
N ILE A 275 6.50 -4.97 -2.29
CA ILE A 275 5.82 -4.92 -0.98
C ILE A 275 5.60 -3.45 -0.62
N LEU A 276 4.37 -3.06 -0.31
CA LEU A 276 4.13 -1.85 0.46
C LEU A 276 4.09 -2.22 1.95
N ALA A 277 4.96 -1.60 2.74
CA ALA A 277 5.13 -1.89 4.15
C ALA A 277 4.79 -0.68 5.02
N SER A 278 4.21 -0.98 6.17
CA SER A 278 3.97 -0.08 7.31
C SER A 278 3.95 -0.92 8.60
N ASP A 279 3.85 -0.25 9.74
CA ASP A 279 3.75 -0.90 11.06
C ASP A 279 2.43 -1.67 11.20
N VAL A 280 1.34 -1.12 10.66
CA VAL A 280 -0.01 -1.70 10.76
C VAL A 280 -0.23 -2.86 9.78
N LEU A 281 0.27 -2.72 8.55
CA LEU A 281 -0.05 -3.60 7.43
C LEU A 281 1.12 -3.70 6.44
N LYS A 282 1.32 -4.90 5.88
CA LYS A 282 2.25 -5.17 4.77
C LYS A 282 1.46 -5.86 3.65
N VAL A 283 1.54 -5.34 2.43
CA VAL A 283 0.83 -5.90 1.26
C VAL A 283 1.77 -6.13 0.08
N ALA A 284 1.55 -7.21 -0.66
CA ALA A 284 2.23 -7.52 -1.91
C ALA A 284 1.21 -7.82 -3.01
N THR A 285 1.64 -7.78 -4.27
CA THR A 285 0.76 -7.99 -5.44
C THR A 285 1.37 -8.93 -6.45
N VAL A 286 0.63 -9.97 -6.87
CA VAL A 286 1.07 -10.91 -7.92
C VAL A 286 1.22 -10.19 -9.27
N THR A 287 0.24 -9.37 -9.64
CA THR A 287 0.32 -8.52 -10.85
C THR A 287 0.71 -7.08 -10.49
N GLY A 288 1.56 -6.48 -11.33
CA GLY A 288 2.03 -5.10 -11.18
C GLY A 288 1.09 -4.06 -11.80
N HIS A 289 1.66 -3.11 -12.55
CA HIS A 289 0.92 -2.04 -13.21
C HIS A 289 0.26 -2.53 -14.53
N VAL A 290 -0.63 -3.51 -14.44
CA VAL A 290 -1.38 -4.07 -15.60
C VAL A 290 -2.75 -3.39 -15.77
N PRO A 291 -3.30 -3.30 -16.99
CA PRO A 291 -4.69 -2.88 -17.19
C PRO A 291 -5.66 -3.84 -16.49
N VAL A 292 -6.73 -3.32 -15.89
CA VAL A 292 -7.72 -4.12 -15.15
C VAL A 292 -8.32 -5.25 -16.01
N SER A 293 -8.58 -4.97 -17.29
CA SER A 293 -9.06 -5.94 -18.29
C SER A 293 -8.02 -6.99 -18.74
N LYS A 294 -6.87 -7.06 -18.06
CA LYS A 294 -5.79 -8.03 -18.30
C LYS A 294 -5.28 -8.71 -17.03
N ILE A 295 -5.90 -8.47 -15.86
CA ILE A 295 -5.50 -9.13 -14.61
C ILE A 295 -5.70 -10.66 -14.73
N ALA A 296 -6.90 -11.13 -15.06
CA ALA A 296 -7.20 -12.56 -15.21
C ALA A 296 -6.26 -13.25 -16.21
N ASP A 297 -6.11 -12.71 -17.42
CA ASP A 297 -5.20 -13.19 -18.47
C ASP A 297 -3.72 -13.34 -18.04
N THR A 298 -3.29 -12.65 -16.98
CA THR A 298 -1.89 -12.63 -16.51
C THR A 298 -1.65 -13.46 -15.25
N LEU A 299 -2.69 -13.93 -14.56
CA LEU A 299 -2.56 -14.77 -13.37
C LEU A 299 -2.35 -16.24 -13.76
N LYS A 300 -1.41 -16.89 -13.09
CA LYS A 300 -1.03 -18.29 -13.33
C LYS A 300 -0.62 -18.97 -12.02
N GLU A 301 -0.69 -20.29 -12.00
CA GLU A 301 -0.28 -21.06 -10.83
C GLU A 301 1.18 -20.76 -10.46
N GLU A 302 2.07 -20.65 -11.45
CA GLU A 302 3.51 -20.39 -11.22
C GLU A 302 3.79 -19.01 -10.64
N ASN A 303 3.14 -17.93 -11.13
CA ASN A 303 3.45 -16.57 -10.67
C ASN A 303 2.81 -16.25 -9.31
N ILE A 304 1.69 -16.88 -8.96
CA ILE A 304 1.16 -16.86 -7.60
C ILE A 304 2.08 -17.66 -6.66
N THR A 305 2.50 -18.87 -7.04
CA THR A 305 3.42 -19.71 -6.24
C THR A 305 4.73 -18.96 -5.93
N ALA A 306 5.38 -18.41 -6.96
CA ALA A 306 6.62 -17.64 -6.82
C ALA A 306 6.43 -16.38 -5.95
N SER A 307 5.27 -15.71 -6.05
CA SER A 307 4.95 -14.56 -5.19
C SER A 307 4.79 -14.95 -3.72
N ILE A 308 4.17 -16.10 -3.43
CA ILE A 308 4.05 -16.65 -2.06
C ILE A 308 5.44 -17.00 -1.51
N GLU A 309 6.26 -17.70 -2.30
CA GLU A 309 7.62 -18.09 -1.91
C GLU A 309 8.52 -16.89 -1.64
N LEU A 310 8.50 -15.90 -2.51
CA LEU A 310 9.32 -14.69 -2.37
C LEU A 310 8.85 -13.80 -1.22
N LEU A 311 7.54 -13.69 -0.99
CA LEU A 311 6.97 -13.00 0.18
C LEU A 311 7.36 -13.70 1.49
N ALA A 312 7.25 -15.03 1.57
CA ALA A 312 7.63 -15.79 2.77
C ALA A 312 9.13 -15.74 3.08
N LYS A 313 9.98 -15.76 2.04
CA LYS A 313 11.43 -15.54 2.14
C LYS A 313 11.73 -14.13 2.66
N SER A 314 11.05 -13.12 2.12
CA SER A 314 11.21 -11.72 2.51
C SER A 314 10.77 -11.46 3.94
N LEU A 315 9.59 -11.95 4.36
CA LEU A 315 9.12 -11.76 5.73
C LEU A 315 10.09 -12.31 6.78
N LYS A 316 10.75 -13.44 6.51
CA LYS A 316 11.78 -14.02 7.39
C LYS A 316 13.07 -13.20 7.42
N ARG A 317 13.63 -12.88 6.24
CA ARG A 317 14.98 -12.31 6.11
C ARG A 317 15.02 -10.79 6.19
N ASP A 318 14.02 -10.12 5.64
CA ASP A 318 13.93 -8.67 5.54
C ASP A 318 13.11 -8.05 6.69
N PHE A 319 12.10 -8.76 7.21
CA PHE A 319 11.20 -8.27 8.27
C PHE A 319 11.25 -9.06 9.59
N GLY A 320 12.20 -9.99 9.75
CA GLY A 320 12.43 -10.75 11.00
C GLY A 320 11.31 -11.72 11.44
N CYS A 321 10.27 -11.95 10.63
CA CYS A 321 9.15 -12.82 10.98
C CYS A 321 9.57 -14.30 10.99
N VAL A 322 9.82 -14.87 12.18
CA VAL A 322 10.33 -16.26 12.33
C VAL A 322 9.40 -17.32 11.73
N LYS A 323 8.07 -17.12 11.82
CA LYS A 323 7.04 -18.01 11.25
C LYS A 323 5.98 -17.18 10.51
N PRO A 324 6.30 -16.64 9.32
CA PRO A 324 5.47 -15.62 8.69
C PRO A 324 4.10 -16.17 8.29
N SER A 325 3.07 -15.39 8.57
CA SER A 325 1.68 -15.66 8.21
C SER A 325 1.26 -14.79 7.02
N ILE A 326 0.77 -15.42 5.96
CA ILE A 326 0.38 -14.78 4.69
C ILE A 326 -1.09 -15.10 4.41
N ALA A 327 -1.90 -14.06 4.28
CA ALA A 327 -3.23 -14.16 3.67
C ALA A 327 -3.11 -13.95 2.15
N VAL A 328 -3.70 -14.83 1.36
CA VAL A 328 -3.81 -14.71 -0.10
C VAL A 328 -5.27 -14.38 -0.42
N LEU A 329 -5.50 -13.34 -1.22
CA LEU A 329 -6.85 -12.94 -1.63
C LEU A 329 -7.30 -13.71 -2.89
N GLY A 330 -8.60 -13.87 -3.06
CA GLY A 330 -9.17 -14.26 -4.36
C GLY A 330 -8.94 -13.16 -5.42
N LEU A 331 -9.14 -13.50 -6.69
CA LEU A 331 -9.27 -12.53 -7.78
C LEU A 331 -10.68 -11.94 -7.79
N ASN A 332 -11.68 -12.81 -7.67
CA ASN A 332 -13.09 -12.51 -7.87
C ASN A 332 -13.76 -12.00 -6.58
N PRO A 333 -14.88 -11.25 -6.70
CA PRO A 333 -15.77 -10.98 -5.57
C PRO A 333 -16.16 -12.28 -4.86
N HIS A 334 -16.26 -12.23 -3.53
CA HIS A 334 -16.59 -13.40 -2.70
C HIS A 334 -15.63 -14.60 -2.86
N ALA A 335 -14.42 -14.40 -3.41
CA ALA A 335 -13.48 -15.47 -3.77
C ALA A 335 -14.17 -16.56 -4.62
N GLY A 336 -14.87 -16.13 -5.67
CA GLY A 336 -15.51 -17.00 -6.67
C GLY A 336 -16.90 -17.51 -6.28
N GLU A 337 -17.35 -17.35 -5.04
CA GLU A 337 -18.65 -17.85 -4.53
C GLU A 337 -18.91 -19.31 -4.97
N PHE A 338 -17.99 -20.20 -4.60
CA PHE A 338 -18.02 -21.64 -4.91
C PHE A 338 -18.00 -21.99 -6.42
N GLY A 339 -17.63 -21.04 -7.29
CA GLY A 339 -17.62 -21.17 -8.75
C GLY A 339 -18.74 -20.40 -9.46
N ALA A 340 -19.62 -19.71 -8.72
CA ALA A 340 -20.70 -18.92 -9.29
C ALA A 340 -20.24 -17.55 -9.85
N ILE A 341 -19.06 -17.06 -9.44
CA ILE A 341 -18.49 -15.75 -9.82
C ILE A 341 -17.04 -15.95 -10.30
N GLY A 342 -16.85 -16.72 -11.36
CA GLY A 342 -15.52 -17.09 -11.87
C GLY A 342 -15.01 -18.40 -11.27
N SER A 343 -13.90 -18.92 -11.81
CA SER A 343 -13.31 -20.20 -11.40
C SER A 343 -11.82 -20.12 -11.08
N GLU A 344 -11.20 -18.95 -11.27
CA GLU A 344 -9.77 -18.71 -11.07
C GLU A 344 -9.30 -19.07 -9.64
N GLU A 345 -10.16 -18.91 -8.64
CA GLU A 345 -9.90 -19.39 -7.27
C GLU A 345 -9.65 -20.89 -7.18
N ALA A 346 -10.43 -21.70 -7.89
CA ALA A 346 -10.35 -23.16 -7.86
C ALA A 346 -9.31 -23.70 -8.86
N ASP A 347 -9.23 -23.08 -10.04
CA ASP A 347 -8.40 -23.55 -11.15
C ASP A 347 -6.94 -23.05 -11.07
N ILE A 348 -6.67 -21.97 -10.33
CA ILE A 348 -5.36 -21.28 -10.32
C ILE A 348 -4.88 -20.93 -8.91
N ILE A 349 -5.69 -20.23 -8.10
CA ILE A 349 -5.22 -19.63 -6.84
C ILE A 349 -5.08 -20.68 -5.72
N LYS A 350 -6.08 -21.54 -5.49
CA LYS A 350 -6.00 -22.63 -4.49
C LYS A 350 -4.88 -23.64 -4.83
N PRO A 351 -4.72 -24.12 -6.09
CA PRO A 351 -3.57 -24.93 -6.49
C PRO A 351 -2.21 -24.25 -6.20
N ALA A 352 -2.06 -22.96 -6.46
CA ALA A 352 -0.81 -22.23 -6.16
C ALA A 352 -0.52 -22.11 -4.66
N ILE A 353 -1.55 -21.96 -3.82
CA ILE A 353 -1.42 -21.97 -2.35
C ILE A 353 -1.00 -23.35 -1.85
N GLU A 354 -1.58 -24.42 -2.38
CA GLU A 354 -1.26 -25.81 -2.02
C GLU A 354 0.13 -26.24 -2.51
N LYS A 355 0.60 -25.69 -3.63
CA LYS A 355 1.91 -25.96 -4.25
C LYS A 355 3.08 -25.27 -3.56
N ALA A 356 2.87 -24.15 -2.87
CA ALA A 356 3.92 -23.34 -2.27
C ALA A 356 4.53 -24.00 -1.01
N ASP A 357 5.63 -24.76 -1.15
CA ASP A 357 6.36 -25.43 -0.07
C ASP A 357 7.26 -24.46 0.74
N VAL A 358 6.64 -23.40 1.27
CA VAL A 358 7.27 -22.39 2.14
C VAL A 358 7.42 -22.91 3.57
N LYS A 359 8.32 -23.88 3.77
CA LYS A 359 8.64 -24.51 5.06
C LYS A 359 8.69 -23.50 6.22
N GLY A 360 7.79 -23.65 7.17
CA GLY A 360 7.71 -22.79 8.36
C GLY A 360 7.05 -21.42 8.16
N ALA A 361 6.37 -21.19 7.03
CA ALA A 361 5.35 -20.15 6.90
C ALA A 361 3.94 -20.74 7.10
N ILE A 362 2.96 -19.87 7.33
CA ILE A 362 1.52 -20.21 7.31
C ILE A 362 0.91 -19.42 6.15
N VAL A 363 0.50 -20.10 5.08
CA VAL A 363 -0.20 -19.47 3.95
C VAL A 363 -1.66 -19.91 3.99
N ARG A 364 -2.60 -18.98 3.80
CA ARG A 364 -4.04 -19.28 3.72
C ARG A 364 -4.77 -18.39 2.74
N GLY A 365 -5.80 -18.93 2.11
CA GLY A 365 -6.66 -18.26 1.14
C GLY A 365 -7.32 -19.29 0.21
N PRO A 366 -7.98 -18.84 -0.87
CA PRO A 366 -8.24 -17.44 -1.22
C PRO A 366 -9.28 -16.80 -0.28
N PHE A 367 -8.99 -15.61 0.25
CA PHE A 367 -9.93 -14.81 1.04
C PHE A 367 -10.72 -13.81 0.16
N PRO A 368 -12.02 -13.57 0.42
CA PRO A 368 -12.77 -12.50 -0.23
C PRO A 368 -12.27 -11.13 0.27
N ALA A 369 -11.73 -10.31 -0.64
CA ALA A 369 -10.98 -9.10 -0.28
C ALA A 369 -11.78 -8.08 0.54
N ASP A 370 -13.04 -7.84 0.20
CA ASP A 370 -13.94 -6.91 0.90
C ASP A 370 -14.27 -7.39 2.31
N GLY A 371 -14.63 -8.67 2.46
CA GLY A 371 -14.91 -9.30 3.74
C GLY A 371 -13.67 -9.41 4.64
N PHE A 372 -12.48 -9.61 4.05
CA PHE A 372 -11.20 -9.71 4.73
C PHE A 372 -10.80 -8.38 5.40
N PHE A 373 -10.70 -7.30 4.63
CA PHE A 373 -10.36 -5.97 5.17
C PHE A 373 -11.51 -5.37 5.98
N GLY A 374 -12.77 -5.59 5.57
CA GLY A 374 -13.95 -5.05 6.26
C GLY A 374 -14.19 -5.64 7.66
N GLN A 375 -13.62 -6.80 7.97
CA GLN A 375 -13.67 -7.45 9.29
C GLN A 375 -12.34 -7.42 10.06
N GLY A 376 -11.31 -6.74 9.53
CA GLY A 376 -10.00 -6.62 10.20
C GLY A 376 -9.16 -7.90 10.20
N TYR A 377 -9.37 -8.84 9.26
CA TYR A 377 -8.55 -10.06 9.20
C TYR A 377 -7.09 -9.79 8.82
N ASP A 378 -6.81 -8.67 8.17
CA ASP A 378 -5.46 -8.18 7.90
C ASP A 378 -4.60 -8.03 9.17
N GLN A 379 -5.23 -7.80 10.32
CA GLN A 379 -4.57 -7.70 11.62
C GLN A 379 -4.09 -9.06 12.18
N LYS A 380 -4.56 -10.19 11.60
CA LYS A 380 -4.18 -11.56 12.01
C LYS A 380 -2.97 -12.11 11.25
N PHE A 381 -2.59 -11.50 10.13
CA PHE A 381 -1.51 -11.97 9.25
C PHE A 381 -0.36 -10.97 9.17
N ASP A 382 0.87 -11.46 9.02
CA ASP A 382 2.08 -10.65 8.89
C ASP A 382 2.15 -9.91 7.54
N ALA A 383 1.56 -10.49 6.49
CA ALA A 383 1.30 -9.81 5.21
C ALA A 383 0.07 -10.33 4.46
N VAL A 384 -0.36 -9.55 3.46
CA VAL A 384 -1.46 -9.89 2.52
C VAL A 384 -0.93 -9.89 1.08
N LEU A 385 -1.15 -10.98 0.34
CA LEU A 385 -0.88 -11.09 -1.09
C LEU A 385 -2.18 -10.88 -1.87
N GLY A 386 -2.28 -9.74 -2.55
CA GLY A 386 -3.35 -9.43 -3.50
C GLY A 386 -3.03 -9.95 -4.90
N MET A 387 -4.07 -10.25 -5.68
CA MET A 387 -3.93 -10.64 -7.08
C MET A 387 -3.55 -9.44 -7.97
N TYR A 388 -3.96 -8.22 -7.60
CA TYR A 388 -3.67 -7.00 -8.36
C TYR A 388 -3.48 -5.74 -7.51
N HIS A 389 -2.85 -4.72 -8.12
CA HIS A 389 -2.52 -3.40 -7.57
C HIS A 389 -3.58 -2.82 -6.62
N ASP A 390 -4.71 -2.36 -7.16
CA ASP A 390 -5.72 -1.59 -6.39
C ASP A 390 -6.41 -2.42 -5.29
N GLN A 391 -6.43 -3.75 -5.40
CA GLN A 391 -7.07 -4.66 -4.45
C GLN A 391 -6.55 -4.49 -3.02
N VAL A 392 -5.24 -4.26 -2.90
CA VAL A 392 -4.54 -4.12 -1.62
C VAL A 392 -3.95 -2.73 -1.40
N LEU A 393 -3.70 -1.96 -2.47
CA LEU A 393 -3.21 -0.58 -2.34
C LEU A 393 -4.28 0.40 -1.85
N VAL A 394 -5.55 0.20 -2.20
CA VAL A 394 -6.66 1.02 -1.65
C VAL A 394 -6.76 0.88 -0.12
N PRO A 395 -6.90 -0.33 0.46
CA PRO A 395 -6.92 -0.48 1.92
C PRO A 395 -5.59 -0.10 2.58
N PHE A 396 -4.43 -0.43 1.98
CA PHE A 396 -3.14 0.00 2.50
C PHE A 396 -3.03 1.53 2.62
N LYS A 397 -3.39 2.28 1.57
CA LYS A 397 -3.34 3.75 1.58
C LYS A 397 -4.35 4.36 2.56
N ALA A 398 -5.51 3.72 2.76
CA ALA A 398 -6.50 4.14 3.74
C ALA A 398 -6.04 3.93 5.20
N LEU A 399 -5.32 2.84 5.47
CA LEU A 399 -4.88 2.45 6.82
C LEU A 399 -3.52 3.05 7.23
N ALA A 400 -2.54 3.13 6.30
CA ALA A 400 -1.19 3.60 6.59
C ALA A 400 -1.04 5.14 6.57
N MET A 401 -2.03 5.89 6.08
CA MET A 401 -2.14 7.36 6.15
C MET A 401 -0.89 8.18 5.75
N GLY A 402 0.01 7.64 4.92
CA GLY A 402 1.24 8.30 4.46
C GLY A 402 2.54 7.92 5.17
N SER A 403 2.53 6.96 6.12
CA SER A 403 3.77 6.32 6.62
C SER A 403 4.26 5.17 5.71
N GLY A 404 3.55 4.89 4.63
CA GLY A 404 3.86 3.78 3.72
C GLY A 404 5.24 3.89 3.06
N THR A 405 5.93 2.76 2.99
CA THR A 405 7.18 2.57 2.26
C THR A 405 7.02 1.49 1.19
N ASN A 406 7.50 1.75 -0.03
CA ASN A 406 7.63 0.76 -1.09
C ASN A 406 8.99 0.04 -0.96
N TYR A 407 8.95 -1.23 -0.58
CA TYR A 407 10.11 -2.13 -0.53
C TYR A 407 10.11 -3.07 -1.74
N THR A 408 11.30 -3.46 -2.20
CA THR A 408 11.48 -4.38 -3.33
C THR A 408 12.12 -5.67 -2.81
N ALA A 409 11.26 -6.64 -2.49
CA ALA A 409 11.67 -7.96 -2.04
C ALA A 409 12.32 -8.75 -3.17
N GLY A 410 13.19 -9.70 -2.80
CA GLY A 410 13.98 -10.51 -3.74
C GLY A 410 15.31 -9.90 -4.14
N LEU A 411 15.36 -8.57 -4.33
CA LEU A 411 16.56 -7.84 -4.73
C LEU A 411 17.74 -8.08 -3.77
N THR A 412 18.91 -8.33 -4.35
CA THR A 412 20.18 -8.59 -3.65
C THR A 412 20.59 -7.38 -2.81
N ALA A 413 20.50 -6.16 -3.35
CA ALA A 413 20.59 -4.93 -2.57
C ALA A 413 19.29 -4.67 -1.80
N VAL A 414 19.36 -4.10 -0.59
CA VAL A 414 18.16 -3.58 0.08
C VAL A 414 17.70 -2.33 -0.67
N ARG A 415 16.44 -2.27 -1.12
CA ARG A 415 15.89 -1.06 -1.75
C ARG A 415 14.52 -0.67 -1.22
N THR A 416 14.40 0.57 -0.75
CA THR A 416 13.17 1.22 -0.32
C THR A 416 12.88 2.50 -1.12
N SER A 417 11.68 3.05 -0.95
CA SER A 417 11.18 4.21 -1.68
C SER A 417 9.93 4.77 -1.00
N PRO A 418 9.71 6.09 -1.00
CA PRO A 418 8.45 6.65 -0.56
C PRO A 418 7.30 6.16 -1.44
N ASP A 419 6.07 6.24 -0.92
CA ASP A 419 4.86 5.77 -1.59
C ASP A 419 4.19 6.83 -2.50
N HIS A 420 4.85 7.98 -2.68
CA HIS A 420 4.37 9.14 -3.44
C HIS A 420 5.20 9.42 -4.71
N GLY A 421 4.60 10.12 -5.67
CA GLY A 421 5.27 10.54 -6.91
C GLY A 421 6.15 11.79 -6.76
N THR A 422 6.60 12.33 -7.90
CA THR A 422 7.44 13.55 -8.02
C THR A 422 6.76 14.85 -7.58
N ALA A 423 5.43 14.81 -7.40
CA ALA A 423 4.60 15.91 -6.89
C ALA A 423 4.85 17.28 -7.55
N MET A 424 5.20 17.29 -8.85
CA MET A 424 5.59 18.46 -9.65
C MET A 424 4.90 19.79 -9.28
N HIS A 425 3.58 19.80 -9.12
CA HIS A 425 2.76 20.96 -8.73
C HIS A 425 3.16 21.71 -7.43
N ILE A 426 4.04 21.15 -6.59
CA ILE A 426 4.56 21.76 -5.35
C ILE A 426 6.09 21.82 -5.29
N ALA A 427 6.82 21.36 -6.32
CA ALA A 427 8.28 21.36 -6.33
C ALA A 427 8.84 22.78 -6.21
N GLY A 428 9.84 22.97 -5.36
CA GLY A 428 10.43 24.28 -5.08
C GLY A 428 9.55 25.23 -4.25
N GLN A 429 8.40 24.77 -3.72
CA GLN A 429 7.52 25.60 -2.89
C GLN A 429 7.71 25.37 -1.38
N ASN A 430 8.65 24.51 -0.97
CA ASN A 430 8.90 24.10 0.41
C ASN A 430 7.65 23.46 1.10
N LYS A 431 6.79 22.79 0.33
CA LYS A 431 5.51 22.19 0.77
C LYS A 431 5.47 20.66 0.78
N ALA A 432 6.50 19.99 0.28
CA ALA A 432 6.58 18.54 0.35
C ALA A 432 6.68 18.09 1.82
N ASN A 433 6.00 16.98 2.13
CA ASN A 433 6.12 16.31 3.42
C ASN A 433 7.10 15.14 3.26
N GLU A 434 8.17 15.15 4.05
CA GLU A 434 9.27 14.20 3.99
C GLU A 434 8.98 12.86 4.68
N SER A 435 7.85 12.70 5.37
CA SER A 435 7.61 11.57 6.28
C SER A 435 7.71 10.20 5.61
N SER A 436 7.12 9.99 4.42
CA SER A 436 7.24 8.72 3.70
C SER A 436 8.68 8.44 3.24
N PHE A 437 9.45 9.48 2.90
CA PHE A 437 10.88 9.35 2.57
C PHE A 437 11.70 9.02 3.82
N ARG A 438 11.45 9.69 4.95
CA ARG A 438 12.07 9.38 6.25
C ARG A 438 11.76 7.95 6.70
N THR A 439 10.51 7.50 6.61
CA THR A 439 10.16 6.10 6.90
C THR A 439 10.83 5.13 5.93
N SER A 440 11.06 5.52 4.67
CA SER A 440 11.84 4.70 3.72
C SER A 440 13.30 4.56 4.12
N VAL A 441 13.91 5.61 4.70
CA VAL A 441 15.26 5.55 5.27
C VAL A 441 15.29 4.65 6.50
N PHE A 442 14.33 4.78 7.43
CA PHE A 442 14.23 3.90 8.60
C PHE A 442 14.03 2.44 8.20
N ALA A 443 13.07 2.14 7.32
CA ALA A 443 12.85 0.79 6.80
C ALA A 443 14.10 0.22 6.08
N ALA A 444 14.92 1.03 5.44
CA ALA A 444 16.19 0.56 4.86
C ALA A 444 17.20 0.15 5.94
N ILE A 445 17.30 0.92 7.03
CA ILE A 445 18.15 0.59 8.20
C ILE A 445 17.67 -0.71 8.86
N ASP A 446 16.37 -0.80 9.13
CA ASP A 446 15.75 -1.96 9.78
C ASP A 446 15.90 -3.24 8.95
N ILE A 447 15.69 -3.16 7.63
CA ILE A 447 15.83 -4.30 6.72
C ILE A 447 17.30 -4.72 6.57
N VAL A 448 18.26 -3.78 6.52
CA VAL A 448 19.70 -4.12 6.53
C VAL A 448 20.06 -4.86 7.81
N ASN A 449 19.59 -4.38 8.96
CA ASN A 449 19.85 -5.00 10.26
C ASN A 449 19.18 -6.38 10.38
N SER A 450 17.93 -6.51 9.93
CA SER A 450 17.21 -7.80 9.84
C SER A 450 17.97 -8.80 8.97
N ARG A 451 18.44 -8.39 7.78
CA ARG A 451 19.23 -9.25 6.89
C ARG A 451 20.53 -9.71 7.56
N LYS A 452 21.27 -8.80 8.20
CA LYS A 452 22.51 -9.14 8.93
C LYS A 452 22.26 -10.18 10.03
N VAL A 453 21.23 -9.99 10.86
CA VAL A 453 20.84 -10.98 11.90
C VAL A 453 20.42 -12.30 11.28
N TYR A 454 19.54 -12.29 10.28
CA TYR A 454 19.02 -13.51 9.65
C TYR A 454 20.15 -14.33 9.01
N ASP A 455 21.04 -13.69 8.25
CA ASP A 455 22.15 -14.36 7.57
C ASP A 455 23.17 -14.92 8.59
N GLU A 456 23.44 -14.20 9.69
CA GLU A 456 24.31 -14.69 10.77
C GLU A 456 23.72 -15.95 11.45
N ILE A 457 22.47 -15.88 11.94
CA ILE A 457 21.87 -17.01 12.68
C ILE A 457 21.55 -18.21 11.80
N THR A 458 21.43 -18.03 10.47
CA THR A 458 21.16 -19.13 9.53
C THR A 458 22.40 -19.70 8.83
N ALA A 459 23.58 -19.07 8.95
CA ALA A 459 24.81 -19.52 8.30
C ALA A 459 25.28 -20.92 8.71
N ASN A 460 25.05 -21.33 9.98
CA ASN A 460 25.55 -22.57 10.55
C ASN A 460 24.43 -23.43 11.19
N PRO A 461 23.49 -23.97 10.39
CA PRO A 461 22.34 -24.71 10.91
C PRO A 461 22.79 -26.04 11.54
N LEU A 462 22.24 -26.36 12.72
CA LEU A 462 22.48 -27.65 13.37
C LEU A 462 22.09 -28.80 12.44
N LYS A 463 23.04 -29.70 12.17
CA LYS A 463 22.81 -30.91 11.39
C LYS A 463 21.74 -31.74 12.10
N LYS A 464 20.56 -31.89 11.48
CA LYS A 464 19.48 -32.75 11.98
C LYS A 464 20.07 -34.11 12.33
N GLN A 465 19.86 -34.59 13.56
CA GLN A 465 20.12 -35.99 13.86
C GLN A 465 19.28 -36.84 12.90
N LYS A 466 19.91 -37.82 12.25
CA LYS A 466 19.15 -38.85 11.55
C LYS A 466 18.33 -39.60 12.60
N GLU A 467 17.01 -39.60 12.43
CA GLU A 467 16.12 -40.45 13.23
C GLU A 467 16.63 -41.89 13.15
N LYS A 468 16.77 -42.53 14.31
CA LYS A 468 17.05 -43.97 14.36
C LYS A 468 15.80 -44.71 13.91
N ARG A 469 15.80 -45.15 12.65
CA ARG A 469 14.91 -46.19 12.14
C ARG A 469 15.16 -47.51 12.86
#